data_AF-A0A5A9EWI6-F1
#
_entry.id   AF-A0A5A9EWI6-F1
#
_cell.length_a   1.000
_cell.length_b   1.000
_cell.length_c   1.000
_cell.angle_alpha   90.00
_cell.angle_beta   90.00
_cell.angle_gamma   90.00
#
_symmetry.space_group_name_H-M   'P 1'
#
loop_
_entity.id
_entity.type
_entity.pdbx_description
1 polymer ?
#
loop_
_entity_poly.entity_id
_entity_poly.type
_entity_poly.pdbx_seq_one_letter_code
_entity_poly.pdbx_strand_id
1 'polypeptide(L)'
;MTIQPLPPHESPAALHAVMPAGLPADAYGRRMVEVLRAAGAGMTVHALPGPYPQVDPSAILAADIALARLPDGAPVLLDGNALFNLAASLPADDRRLRFVALVDRLHWIDPDLTADEAAVRRNLEQGALSLMRRVVVPDDETAATVRALGVRPDRVVRAAADDGGAAALMAVLAAL
;
A
#
# COMPACT_ATOMS: atom_id res chain seq x y z
N MET A 1 37.90 0.58 -30.35
CA MET A 1 36.64 -0.06 -29.92
C MET A 1 35.82 1.00 -29.22
N THR A 2 34.84 1.56 -29.91
CA THR A 2 33.92 2.55 -29.34
C THR A 2 32.83 1.78 -28.62
N ILE A 3 32.84 1.82 -27.29
CA ILE A 3 31.76 1.23 -26.48
C ILE A 3 30.57 2.19 -26.62
N GLN A 4 29.59 1.80 -27.42
CA GLN A 4 28.32 2.50 -27.51
C GLN A 4 27.60 2.32 -26.17
N PRO A 5 27.23 3.40 -25.45
CA PRO A 5 26.44 3.25 -24.24
C PRO A 5 25.10 2.63 -24.62
N LEU A 6 24.74 1.56 -23.92
CA LEU A 6 23.42 0.94 -24.00
C LEU A 6 22.38 2.05 -23.80
N PRO A 7 21.31 2.14 -24.63
CA PRO A 7 20.23 3.09 -24.35
C PRO A 7 19.74 2.86 -22.91
N PRO A 8 19.35 3.93 -22.18
CA PRO A 8 18.71 3.73 -20.89
C PRO A 8 17.49 2.84 -21.16
N HIS A 9 17.50 1.63 -20.58
CA HIS A 9 16.27 0.89 -20.42
C HIS A 9 15.42 1.78 -19.51
N GLU A 10 14.47 2.51 -20.09
CA GLU A 10 13.29 2.93 -19.36
C GLU A 10 12.70 1.64 -18.80
N SER A 11 13.12 1.31 -17.59
CA SER A 11 12.54 0.22 -16.85
C SER A 11 11.07 0.59 -16.73
N PRO A 12 10.12 -0.27 -17.15
CA PRO A 12 8.71 0.00 -16.92
C PRO A 12 8.57 0.37 -15.45
N ALA A 13 7.93 1.51 -15.17
CA ALA A 13 7.95 2.15 -13.84
C ALA A 13 7.82 1.09 -12.75
N ALA A 14 8.93 0.83 -12.05
CA ALA A 14 9.01 -0.29 -11.14
C ALA A 14 7.95 -0.08 -10.05
N LEU A 15 7.11 -1.07 -9.83
CA LEU A 15 6.16 -1.04 -8.73
C LEU A 15 6.93 -1.04 -7.42
N HIS A 16 6.54 -0.20 -6.46
CA HIS A 16 7.17 -0.19 -5.14
C HIS A 16 6.15 -0.64 -4.10
N ALA A 17 6.43 -1.72 -3.38
CA ALA A 17 5.60 -2.13 -2.25
C ALA A 17 6.31 -1.76 -0.94
N VAL A 18 5.59 -1.13 -0.02
CA VAL A 18 6.08 -0.76 1.31
C VAL A 18 5.21 -1.50 2.33
N MET A 19 5.83 -2.39 3.10
CA MET A 19 5.09 -3.32 3.96
C MET A 19 5.91 -3.79 5.17
N PRO A 20 5.29 -4.12 6.32
CA PRO A 20 6.01 -4.67 7.46
C PRO A 20 6.77 -5.96 7.11
N ALA A 21 8.03 -6.06 7.53
CA ALA A 21 8.88 -7.23 7.29
C ALA A 21 8.32 -8.50 7.97
N GLY A 22 7.63 -8.33 9.09
CA GLY A 22 7.06 -9.41 9.90
C GLY A 22 5.66 -9.88 9.48
N LEU A 23 5.16 -9.50 8.30
CA LEU A 23 3.82 -9.92 7.85
C LEU A 23 3.70 -11.46 7.79
N PRO A 24 2.63 -12.04 8.37
CA PRO A 24 2.30 -13.46 8.22
C PRO A 24 2.23 -13.89 6.75
N ALA A 25 2.55 -15.16 6.46
CA ALA A 25 2.57 -15.67 5.08
C ALA A 25 1.18 -15.62 4.40
N ASP A 26 0.12 -15.72 5.20
CA ASP A 26 -1.26 -15.66 4.75
C ASP A 26 -1.84 -14.23 4.70
N ALA A 27 -1.08 -13.22 5.15
CA ALA A 27 -1.51 -11.83 5.08
C ALA A 27 -1.78 -11.40 3.64
N TYR A 28 -2.88 -10.67 3.44
CA TYR A 28 -3.35 -10.28 2.11
C TYR A 28 -2.29 -9.52 1.30
N GLY A 29 -1.66 -8.50 1.90
CA GLY A 29 -0.65 -7.69 1.22
C GLY A 29 0.54 -8.52 0.73
N ARG A 30 1.00 -9.47 1.55
CA ARG A 30 2.07 -10.40 1.21
C ARG A 30 1.67 -11.33 0.08
N ARG A 31 0.52 -11.98 0.18
CA ARG A 31 -0.01 -12.88 -0.87
C ARG A 31 -0.22 -12.13 -2.19
N MET A 32 -0.78 -10.91 -2.15
CA MET A 32 -0.97 -10.08 -3.34
C MET A 32 0.38 -9.75 -4.00
N VAL A 33 1.40 -9.39 -3.22
CA VAL A 33 2.76 -9.15 -3.73
C VAL A 33 3.36 -10.40 -4.38
N GLU A 34 3.15 -11.57 -3.81
CA GLU A 34 3.61 -12.86 -4.36
C GLU A 34 2.95 -13.17 -5.71
N VAL A 35 1.62 -13.02 -5.80
CA VAL A 35 0.90 -13.26 -7.05
C VAL A 35 1.24 -12.21 -8.13
N LEU A 36 1.38 -10.93 -7.77
CA LEU A 36 1.83 -9.89 -8.71
C LEU A 36 3.21 -10.23 -9.30
N ARG A 37 4.14 -10.70 -8.46
CA ARG A 37 5.46 -11.15 -8.92
C ARG A 37 5.38 -12.36 -9.83
N ALA A 38 4.54 -13.34 -9.48
CA ALA A 38 4.31 -14.52 -10.32
C ALA A 38 3.71 -14.15 -11.69
N ALA A 39 2.89 -13.10 -11.74
CA ALA A 39 2.33 -12.53 -12.96
C ALA A 39 3.33 -11.67 -13.76
N GLY A 40 4.59 -11.55 -13.32
CA GLY A 40 5.65 -10.83 -14.02
C GLY A 40 5.73 -9.33 -13.71
N ALA A 41 5.06 -8.85 -12.67
CA ALA A 41 5.18 -7.45 -12.26
C ALA A 41 6.60 -7.14 -11.77
N GLY A 42 7.27 -6.19 -12.44
CA GLY A 42 8.57 -5.67 -11.99
C GLY A 42 8.38 -4.83 -10.72
N MET A 43 8.74 -5.39 -9.56
CA MET A 43 8.48 -4.77 -8.26
C MET A 43 9.65 -4.82 -7.29
N THR A 44 9.89 -3.72 -6.59
CA THR A 44 10.76 -3.63 -5.41
C THR A 44 9.93 -3.63 -4.14
N VAL A 45 10.27 -4.49 -3.17
CA VAL A 45 9.65 -4.48 -1.84
C VAL A 45 10.59 -3.79 -0.86
N HIS A 46 10.07 -2.74 -0.22
CA HIS A 46 10.69 -2.00 0.89
C HIS A 46 10.12 -2.55 2.19
N ALA A 47 10.86 -3.45 2.83
CA ALA A 47 10.43 -4.07 4.07
C ALA A 47 10.64 -3.11 5.25
N LEU A 48 9.57 -2.77 5.96
CA LEU A 48 9.64 -1.95 7.16
C LEU A 48 10.16 -2.80 8.33
N PRO A 49 11.21 -2.35 9.04
CA PRO A 49 11.74 -3.05 10.20
C PRO A 49 10.75 -3.02 11.38
N GLY A 50 11.10 -3.73 12.46
CA GLY A 50 10.32 -3.75 13.69
C GLY A 50 9.40 -4.98 13.83
N PRO A 51 8.83 -5.19 15.03
CA PRO A 51 8.01 -6.35 15.34
C PRO A 51 6.59 -6.19 14.81
N TYR A 52 6.07 -7.13 14.02
CA TYR A 52 4.66 -7.13 13.64
C TYR A 52 3.77 -7.61 14.79
N PRO A 53 2.57 -7.02 15.03
CA PRO A 53 1.89 -5.98 14.25
C PRO A 53 2.26 -4.53 14.61
N GLN A 54 3.22 -4.31 15.50
CA GLN A 54 3.65 -2.97 15.86
C GLN A 54 4.44 -2.31 14.71
N VAL A 55 4.05 -1.10 14.34
CA VAL A 55 4.86 -0.25 13.46
C VAL A 55 5.50 0.80 14.35
N ASP A 56 6.74 0.52 14.75
CA ASP A 56 7.48 1.37 15.68
C ASP A 56 8.10 2.60 14.95
N PRO A 57 8.73 3.53 15.69
CA PRO A 57 9.35 4.70 15.08
C PRO A 57 10.43 4.38 14.03
N SER A 58 11.10 3.21 14.12
CA SER A 58 12.09 2.79 13.13
C SER A 58 11.42 2.38 11.81
N ALA A 59 10.24 1.77 11.88
CA ALA A 59 9.42 1.44 10.72
C ALA A 59 8.92 2.70 10.01
N ILE A 60 8.47 3.70 10.78
CA ILE A 60 8.02 5.01 10.24
C ILE A 60 9.20 5.70 9.53
N LEU A 61 10.35 5.82 10.19
CA LEU A 61 11.54 6.42 9.59
C LEU A 61 12.01 5.68 8.32
N ALA A 62 11.95 4.35 8.32
CA ALA A 62 12.29 3.55 7.15
C ALA A 62 11.33 3.79 5.98
N ALA A 63 10.02 3.93 6.26
CA ALA A 63 9.03 4.29 5.26
C ALA A 63 9.33 5.67 4.66
N ASP A 64 9.58 6.69 5.50
CA ASP A 64 9.89 8.05 5.06
C ASP A 64 11.12 8.08 4.14
N ILE A 65 12.21 7.40 4.53
CA ILE A 65 13.43 7.30 3.73
C ILE A 65 13.15 6.58 2.40
N ALA A 66 12.35 5.50 2.42
CA ALA A 66 12.02 4.76 1.21
C ALA A 66 11.21 5.63 0.24
N LEU A 67 10.13 6.26 0.72
CA LEU A 67 9.24 7.11 -0.09
C LEU A 67 9.96 8.32 -0.69
N ALA A 68 10.78 9.02 0.12
CA ALA A 68 11.54 10.19 -0.33
C ALA A 68 12.53 9.89 -1.46
N ARG A 69 12.98 8.63 -1.60
CA ARG A 69 13.94 8.20 -2.64
C ARG A 69 13.27 7.75 -3.94
N LEU A 70 11.97 7.51 -3.92
CA LEU A 70 11.25 7.09 -5.13
C LEU A 70 11.17 8.23 -6.14
N PRO A 71 11.15 7.96 -7.45
CA PRO A 71 10.96 9.00 -8.45
C PRO A 71 9.51 9.53 -8.45
N ASP A 72 9.33 10.75 -8.95
CA ASP A 72 8.01 11.35 -9.11
C ASP A 72 7.13 10.49 -10.03
N GLY A 73 5.85 10.38 -9.69
CA GLY A 73 4.88 9.55 -10.40
C GLY A 73 4.98 8.06 -10.09
N ALA A 74 5.93 7.60 -9.27
CA ALA A 74 6.08 6.17 -9.00
C ALA A 74 4.81 5.57 -8.35
N PRO A 75 4.33 4.40 -8.84
CA PRO A 75 3.26 3.66 -8.21
C PRO A 75 3.77 2.96 -6.94
N VAL A 76 3.06 3.20 -5.82
CA VAL A 76 3.44 2.68 -4.51
C VAL A 76 2.28 1.93 -3.87
N LEU A 77 2.46 0.63 -3.66
CA LEU A 77 1.57 -0.21 -2.86
C LEU A 77 1.94 -0.05 -1.37
N LEU A 78 1.00 0.41 -0.57
CA LEU A 78 1.11 0.51 0.89
C LEU A 78 0.28 -0.59 1.54
N ASP A 79 0.89 -1.35 2.45
CA ASP A 79 0.15 -2.33 3.25
C ASP A 79 -0.77 -1.63 4.26
N GLY A 80 -2.03 -2.06 4.33
CA GLY A 80 -3.08 -1.52 5.19
C GLY A 80 -2.71 -1.50 6.68
N ASN A 81 -1.93 -2.48 7.13
CA ASN A 81 -1.47 -2.58 8.53
C ASN A 81 -0.51 -1.44 8.91
N ALA A 82 0.15 -0.82 7.93
CA ALA A 82 1.05 0.30 8.17
C ALA A 82 0.36 1.67 8.10
N LEU A 83 -0.81 1.78 7.47
CA LEU A 83 -1.40 3.07 7.11
C LEU A 83 -1.67 4.00 8.30
N PHE A 84 -2.19 3.48 9.41
CA PHE A 84 -2.53 4.33 10.56
C PHE A 84 -1.27 4.97 11.19
N ASN A 85 -0.14 4.25 11.19
CA ASN A 85 1.13 4.74 11.73
C ASN A 85 1.83 5.71 10.77
N LEU A 86 1.68 5.47 9.47
CA LEU A 86 2.29 6.29 8.42
C LEU A 86 1.44 7.53 8.06
N ALA A 87 0.24 7.67 8.62
CA ALA A 87 -0.71 8.72 8.26
C ALA A 87 -0.11 10.15 8.33
N ALA A 88 0.82 10.40 9.25
CA ALA A 88 1.50 11.69 9.38
C ALA A 88 2.59 11.93 8.32
N SER A 89 3.18 10.85 7.79
CA SER A 89 4.27 10.91 6.82
C SER A 89 3.81 10.97 5.38
N LEU A 90 2.72 10.26 5.05
CA LEU A 90 2.20 10.16 3.68
C LEU A 90 1.92 11.52 2.99
N PRO A 91 1.43 12.58 3.67
CA PRO A 91 1.19 13.89 3.04
C PRO A 91 2.43 14.54 2.42
N ALA A 92 3.64 14.18 2.84
CA ALA A 92 4.86 14.76 2.28
C ALA A 92 5.07 14.37 0.80
N ASP A 93 4.56 13.20 0.39
CA ASP A 93 4.80 12.60 -0.92
C ASP A 93 3.52 12.34 -1.74
N ASP A 94 2.33 12.63 -1.21
CA ASP A 94 1.02 12.26 -1.82
C ASP A 94 0.77 12.87 -3.22
N ARG A 95 1.28 14.08 -3.46
CA ARG A 95 1.16 14.77 -4.75
C ARG A 95 2.14 14.20 -5.77
N ARG A 96 3.29 13.73 -5.28
CA ARG A 96 4.44 13.30 -6.05
C ARG A 96 4.28 11.84 -6.48
N LEU A 97 3.95 10.97 -5.54
CA LEU A 97 3.78 9.53 -5.74
C LEU A 97 2.35 9.15 -6.11
N ARG A 98 2.13 7.89 -6.48
CA ARG A 98 0.81 7.32 -6.78
C ARG A 98 0.49 6.22 -5.77
N PHE A 99 -0.01 6.63 -4.60
CA PHE A 99 -0.32 5.70 -3.53
C PHE A 99 -1.55 4.84 -3.83
N VAL A 100 -1.39 3.54 -3.59
CA VAL A 100 -2.44 2.53 -3.63
C VAL A 100 -2.35 1.72 -2.34
N ALA A 101 -3.46 1.60 -1.61
CA ALA A 101 -3.49 0.82 -0.38
C ALA A 101 -3.96 -0.62 -0.63
N LEU A 102 -3.35 -1.60 0.03
CA LEU A 102 -3.84 -2.97 0.14
C LEU A 102 -4.47 -3.15 1.52
N VAL A 103 -5.81 -3.17 1.62
CA VAL A 103 -6.53 -3.19 2.89
C VAL A 103 -7.28 -4.50 3.02
N ASP A 104 -6.88 -5.34 3.96
CA ASP A 104 -7.60 -6.54 4.38
C ASP A 104 -8.55 -6.30 5.55
N ARG A 105 -8.18 -5.37 6.43
CA ARG A 105 -9.02 -4.89 7.51
C ARG A 105 -8.66 -3.47 7.91
N LEU A 106 -9.61 -2.79 8.53
CA LEU A 106 -9.37 -1.55 9.26
C LEU A 106 -9.20 -1.86 10.74
N HIS A 107 -8.37 -1.08 11.41
CA HIS A 107 -7.95 -1.36 12.78
C HIS A 107 -8.78 -0.59 13.81
N TRP A 108 -9.56 0.41 13.41
CA TRP A 108 -10.47 1.12 14.32
C TRP A 108 -11.64 0.28 14.83
N ILE A 109 -11.96 -0.83 14.15
CA ILE A 109 -13.02 -1.79 14.54
C ILE A 109 -12.51 -2.89 15.49
N ASP A 110 -11.27 -2.77 15.98
CA ASP A 110 -10.71 -3.71 16.94
C ASP A 110 -11.50 -3.64 18.26
N PRO A 111 -12.11 -4.76 18.71
CA PRO A 111 -12.97 -4.78 19.89
C PRO A 111 -12.22 -4.50 21.20
N ASP A 112 -10.90 -4.62 21.21
CA ASP A 112 -10.07 -4.39 22.40
C ASP A 112 -9.77 -2.90 22.61
N LEU A 113 -10.18 -2.02 21.69
CA LEU A 113 -9.98 -0.57 21.80
C LEU A 113 -11.02 0.10 22.69
N THR A 114 -10.58 1.08 23.47
CA THR A 114 -11.47 2.07 24.06
C THR A 114 -12.12 2.93 22.98
N ALA A 115 -13.24 3.60 23.30
CA ALA A 115 -13.93 4.48 22.36
C ALA A 115 -13.02 5.62 21.84
N ASP A 116 -12.15 6.16 22.69
CA ASP A 116 -11.21 7.22 22.33
C ASP A 116 -10.11 6.70 21.40
N GLU A 117 -9.55 5.52 21.69
CA GLU A 117 -8.54 4.90 20.82
C GLU A 117 -9.12 4.54 19.45
N ALA A 118 -10.34 3.99 19.42
CA ALA A 118 -11.06 3.70 18.18
C ALA A 118 -11.31 4.98 17.38
N ALA A 119 -11.70 6.09 18.01
CA ALA A 119 -11.92 7.36 17.35
C ALA A 119 -10.62 7.95 16.76
N VAL A 120 -9.52 7.92 17.52
CA VAL A 120 -8.20 8.35 17.04
C VAL A 120 -7.76 7.51 15.85
N ARG A 121 -7.85 6.18 15.97
CA ARG A 121 -7.45 5.26 14.90
C ARG A 121 -8.30 5.42 13.65
N ARG A 122 -9.63 5.58 13.81
CA ARG A 122 -10.55 5.86 12.72
C ARG A 122 -10.16 7.13 11.96
N ASN A 123 -9.80 8.20 12.67
CA ASN A 123 -9.39 9.45 12.04
C ASN A 123 -8.07 9.32 11.28
N LEU A 124 -7.09 8.59 11.83
CA LEU A 124 -5.82 8.33 11.17
C LEU A 124 -5.98 7.47 9.91
N GLU A 125 -6.74 6.37 10.00
CA GLU A 125 -7.02 5.51 8.85
C GLU A 125 -7.81 6.26 7.76
N GLN A 126 -8.82 7.04 8.15
CA GLN A 126 -9.56 7.89 7.21
C GLN A 126 -8.63 8.90 6.51
N GLY A 127 -7.75 9.56 7.27
CA GLY A 127 -6.77 10.49 6.75
C GLY A 127 -5.84 9.81 5.73
N ALA A 128 -5.24 8.68 6.09
CA ALA A 128 -4.36 7.92 5.21
C ALA A 128 -5.07 7.46 3.93
N LEU A 129 -6.28 6.91 4.04
CA LEU A 129 -7.06 6.44 2.89
C LEU A 129 -7.46 7.58 1.94
N SER A 130 -7.64 8.80 2.45
CA SER A 130 -7.99 9.96 1.62
C SER A 130 -6.89 10.34 0.62
N LEU A 131 -5.63 10.04 0.96
CA LEU A 131 -4.43 10.27 0.16
C LEU A 131 -4.25 9.20 -0.93
N MET A 132 -4.97 8.08 -0.82
CA MET A 132 -4.86 6.98 -1.76
C MET A 132 -5.55 7.31 -3.09
N ARG A 133 -4.87 7.02 -4.19
CA ARG A 133 -5.47 7.05 -5.53
C ARG A 133 -6.48 5.91 -5.68
N ARG A 134 -6.12 4.74 -5.14
CA ARG A 134 -6.94 3.52 -5.14
C ARG A 134 -6.78 2.78 -3.82
N VAL A 135 -7.85 2.14 -3.37
CA VAL A 135 -7.86 1.25 -2.20
C VAL A 135 -8.29 -0.12 -2.68
N VAL A 136 -7.41 -1.09 -2.56
CA VAL A 136 -7.61 -2.46 -3.02
C VAL A 136 -8.00 -3.31 -1.82
N VAL A 137 -9.08 -4.08 -1.97
CA VAL A 137 -9.66 -4.88 -0.90
C VAL A 137 -9.92 -6.31 -1.40
N PRO A 138 -9.81 -7.32 -0.53
CA PRO A 138 -10.01 -8.72 -0.92
C PRO A 138 -11.48 -9.07 -1.19
N ASP A 139 -12.41 -8.41 -0.50
CA ASP A 139 -13.83 -8.76 -0.50
C ASP A 139 -14.75 -7.53 -0.31
N ASP A 140 -16.06 -7.77 -0.44
CA ASP A 140 -17.08 -6.73 -0.37
C ASP A 140 -17.37 -6.24 1.05
N GLU A 141 -17.08 -7.06 2.06
CA GLU A 141 -17.20 -6.67 3.48
C GLU A 141 -16.17 -5.60 3.83
N THR A 142 -14.92 -5.82 3.45
CA THR A 142 -13.84 -4.86 3.59
C THR A 142 -14.11 -3.61 2.74
N ALA A 143 -14.63 -3.79 1.52
CA ALA A 143 -15.05 -2.67 0.67
C ALA A 143 -16.10 -1.77 1.34
N ALA A 144 -17.10 -2.37 1.99
CA ALA A 144 -18.13 -1.64 2.72
C ALA A 144 -17.54 -0.83 3.89
N THR A 145 -16.61 -1.44 4.64
CA THR A 145 -15.95 -0.79 5.79
C THR A 145 -15.08 0.39 5.34
N VAL A 146 -14.32 0.23 4.24
CA VAL A 146 -13.53 1.31 3.63
C VAL A 146 -14.43 2.45 3.15
N ARG A 147 -15.58 2.14 2.52
CA ARG A 147 -16.57 3.15 2.10
C ARG A 147 -17.20 3.89 3.28
N ALA A 148 -17.37 3.23 4.43
CA ALA A 148 -17.86 3.86 5.65
C ALA A 148 -16.89 4.94 6.21
N LEU A 149 -15.61 4.92 5.79
CA LEU A 149 -14.65 6.00 6.03
C LEU A 149 -14.67 7.10 4.96
N GLY A 150 -15.64 7.10 4.04
CA GLY A 150 -15.80 8.16 3.03
C GLY A 150 -14.92 8.00 1.79
N VAL A 151 -14.27 6.84 1.60
CA VAL A 151 -13.57 6.52 0.35
C VAL A 151 -14.61 6.36 -0.76
N ARG A 152 -14.46 7.14 -1.84
CA ARG A 152 -15.40 7.12 -2.95
C ARG A 152 -15.44 5.73 -3.63
N PRO A 153 -16.62 5.23 -4.04
CA PRO A 153 -16.73 3.89 -4.63
C PRO A 153 -15.84 3.64 -5.84
N ASP A 154 -15.60 4.65 -6.66
CA ASP A 154 -14.72 4.58 -7.84
C ASP A 154 -13.25 4.38 -7.46
N ARG A 155 -12.84 4.72 -6.24
CA ARG A 155 -11.48 4.48 -5.73
C ARG A 155 -11.29 3.09 -5.13
N VAL A 156 -12.36 2.35 -4.84
CA VAL A 156 -12.29 1.02 -4.22
C VAL A 156 -12.24 -0.05 -5.30
N VAL A 157 -11.23 -0.91 -5.25
CA VAL A 157 -10.98 -1.99 -6.21
C VAL A 157 -11.07 -3.33 -5.48
N ARG A 158 -11.93 -4.23 -5.96
CA ARG A 158 -12.02 -5.59 -5.44
C ARG A 158 -11.00 -6.47 -6.17
N ALA A 159 -10.02 -6.98 -5.44
CA ALA A 159 -9.01 -7.91 -5.97
C ALA A 159 -8.56 -8.87 -4.88
N ALA A 160 -8.94 -10.14 -5.00
CA ALA A 160 -8.44 -11.21 -4.15
C ALA A 160 -6.95 -11.47 -4.44
N ALA A 161 -6.22 -12.07 -3.50
CA ALA A 161 -4.83 -12.45 -3.72
C ALA A 161 -4.72 -13.76 -4.53
N ASP A 162 -5.21 -13.71 -5.77
CA ASP A 162 -5.19 -14.73 -6.81
C ASP A 162 -4.88 -14.09 -8.18
N ASP A 163 -4.70 -14.91 -9.21
CA ASP A 163 -4.30 -14.43 -10.54
C ASP A 163 -5.28 -13.41 -11.13
N GLY A 164 -6.59 -13.58 -10.86
CA GLY A 164 -7.63 -12.67 -11.32
C GLY A 164 -7.54 -11.30 -10.64
N GLY A 165 -7.32 -11.28 -9.33
CA GLY A 165 -7.12 -10.04 -8.59
C GLY A 165 -5.81 -9.35 -8.93
N ALA A 166 -4.73 -10.10 -9.16
CA ALA A 166 -3.46 -9.52 -9.63
C ALA A 166 -3.63 -8.84 -11.00
N ALA A 167 -4.34 -9.47 -11.94
CA ALA A 167 -4.65 -8.87 -13.23
C ALA A 167 -5.49 -7.58 -13.09
N ALA A 168 -6.49 -7.59 -12.20
CA ALA A 168 -7.30 -6.41 -11.91
C ALA A 168 -6.47 -5.27 -11.33
N LEU A 169 -5.57 -5.56 -10.38
CA LEU A 169 -4.68 -4.57 -9.78
C LEU A 169 -3.67 -4.03 -10.80
N MET A 170 -3.09 -4.87 -11.66
CA MET A 170 -2.21 -4.41 -12.73
C MET A 170 -2.91 -3.46 -13.69
N ALA A 171 -4.16 -3.73 -14.07
CA ALA A 171 -4.95 -2.83 -14.91
C ALA A 171 -5.20 -1.48 -14.24
N VAL A 172 -5.41 -1.49 -12.92
CA VAL A 172 -5.57 -0.27 -12.12
C VAL A 172 -4.27 0.53 -12.06
N LEU A 173 -3.14 -0.14 -11.83
CA LEU A 173 -1.81 0.49 -11.76
C LEU A 173 -1.41 1.12 -13.09
N ALA A 174 -1.76 0.50 -14.22
CA ALA A 174 -1.51 1.04 -15.55
C ALA A 174 -2.32 2.31 -15.88
N ALA A 175 -3.34 2.64 -15.07
CA ALA A 175 -4.22 3.79 -15.27
C ALA A 175 -3.97 4.96 -14.29
N LEU A 176 -2.86 4.93 -13.53
CA LEU A 176 -2.46 5.97 -12.56
C LEU A 176 -1.54 7.04 -13.15
#